data_AF-A0A422N3A9-F1
#
_entry.id   AF-A0A422N3A9-F1
#
_cell.length_a   1.000
_cell.length_b   1.000
_cell.length_c   1.000
_cell.angle_alpha   90.00
_cell.angle_beta   90.00
_cell.angle_gamma   90.00
#
_symmetry.space_group_name_H-M   'P 1'
#
loop_
_entity.id
_entity.type
_entity.pdbx_description
1 polymer ?
#
loop_
_entity_poly.entity_id
_entity_poly.type
_entity_poly.pdbx_seq_one_letter_code
_entity_poly.pdbx_strand_id
1 'polypeptide(L)'
;MNNASRYCTAAGESRPDMEGGTCVCRQQDVLTAEKKSIILNQMFPRAIKLHMDRLHVKPVRGQLVLPNFSAGTLCGNFEIPSSHHTTGVSGADMLLYAAAAPIRGSTYAWTVGCSKMPDGRPVVAVINIGPHSVTDS
;
A
#
# COMPACT_ATOMS: atom_id res chain seq x y z
N MET A 1 -6.70 3.55 -2.07
CA MET A 1 -7.57 3.93 -0.93
C MET A 1 -8.89 4.58 -1.38
N ASN A 2 -9.57 4.01 -2.37
CA ASN A 2 -10.85 4.54 -2.88
C ASN A 2 -12.03 3.57 -2.68
N ASN A 3 -11.73 2.33 -2.30
CA ASN A 3 -12.71 1.30 -2.04
C ASN A 3 -13.10 1.29 -0.55
N ALA A 4 -14.29 1.81 -0.22
CA ALA A 4 -14.77 1.93 1.16
C ALA A 4 -14.92 0.60 1.91
N SER A 5 -14.95 -0.54 1.20
CA SER A 5 -14.93 -1.87 1.82
C SER A 5 -13.56 -2.28 2.37
N ARG A 6 -12.50 -1.52 2.06
CA ARG A 6 -11.11 -1.84 2.40
C ARG A 6 -10.49 -0.93 3.46
N TYR A 7 -11.25 0.04 3.97
CA TYR A 7 -10.82 0.92 5.06
C TYR A 7 -12.02 1.30 5.93
N CYS A 8 -11.74 1.77 7.15
CA CYS A 8 -12.79 2.18 8.08
C CYS A 8 -13.41 3.52 7.66
N THR A 9 -14.73 3.52 7.43
CA THR A 9 -15.53 4.73 7.18
C THR A 9 -16.25 5.21 8.43
N ALA A 10 -16.51 4.31 9.39
CA ALA A 10 -17.08 4.61 10.69
C ALA A 10 -16.51 3.67 11.76
N ALA A 11 -16.61 4.08 13.03
CA ALA A 11 -16.28 3.21 14.16
C ALA A 11 -17.31 2.08 14.30
N GLY A 12 -16.86 0.92 14.77
CA GLY A 12 -17.67 -0.29 14.93
C GLY A 12 -17.78 -1.15 13.67
N GLU A 13 -17.38 -0.66 12.49
CA GLU A 13 -17.32 -1.46 11.27
C GLU A 13 -16.27 -2.57 11.38
N SER A 14 -16.49 -3.71 10.71
CA SER A 14 -15.44 -4.69 10.47
C SER A 14 -14.84 -4.48 9.09
N ARG A 15 -13.52 -4.36 9.02
CA ARG A 15 -12.76 -4.16 7.77
C ARG A 15 -11.55 -5.09 7.72
N PRO A 16 -11.06 -5.45 6.52
CA PRO A 16 -9.82 -6.21 6.39
C PRO A 16 -8.66 -5.50 7.10
N ASP A 17 -7.80 -6.25 7.78
CA ASP A 17 -6.54 -5.73 8.35
C ASP A 17 -5.37 -5.72 7.34
N MET A 18 -5.65 -6.17 6.11
CA MET A 18 -4.69 -6.37 5.02
C MET A 18 -3.67 -7.49 5.26
N GLU A 19 -3.81 -8.23 6.35
CA GLU A 19 -2.95 -9.36 6.75
C GLU A 19 -3.64 -10.73 6.56
N GLY A 20 -4.87 -10.72 6.03
CA GLY A 20 -5.70 -11.91 5.81
C GLY A 20 -6.82 -12.06 6.84
N GLY A 21 -6.86 -11.16 7.84
CA GLY A 21 -7.89 -11.09 8.86
C GLY A 21 -8.80 -9.88 8.71
N THR A 22 -9.57 -9.62 9.77
CA THR A 22 -10.42 -8.44 9.90
C THR A 22 -10.19 -7.77 11.25
N CYS A 23 -10.43 -6.47 11.32
CA CYS A 23 -10.38 -5.69 12.55
C CYS A 23 -11.65 -4.85 12.68
N VAL A 24 -12.15 -4.77 13.92
CA VAL A 24 -13.20 -3.81 14.27
C VAL A 24 -12.57 -2.42 14.34
N CYS A 25 -13.15 -1.48 13.61
CA CYS A 25 -12.70 -0.11 13.49
C CYS A 25 -12.94 0.65 14.80
N ARG A 26 -11.88 1.22 15.39
CA ARG A 26 -12.01 2.22 16.46
C ARG A 26 -12.18 3.60 15.84
N GLN A 27 -12.57 4.59 16.66
CA GLN A 27 -12.72 5.98 16.19
C GLN A 27 -11.45 6.51 15.50
N GLN A 28 -10.28 6.17 16.05
CA GLN A 28 -8.98 6.54 15.49
C GLN A 28 -8.65 5.83 14.17
N ASP A 29 -9.24 4.67 13.89
CA ASP A 29 -8.98 3.90 12.68
C ASP A 29 -9.78 4.43 11.47
N VAL A 30 -10.76 5.31 11.69
CA VAL A 30 -11.54 5.93 10.61
C VAL A 30 -10.63 6.76 9.71
N LEU A 31 -10.64 6.45 8.41
CA LEU A 31 -9.89 7.18 7.40
C LEU A 31 -10.69 8.40 6.95
N THR A 32 -10.49 9.52 7.65
CA THR A 32 -11.07 10.81 7.28
C THR A 32 -10.45 11.33 5.98
N ALA A 33 -11.13 12.29 5.33
CA ALA A 33 -10.60 12.97 4.15
C ALA A 33 -9.25 13.66 4.43
N GLU A 34 -9.11 14.24 5.61
CA GLU A 34 -7.89 14.86 6.11
C GLU A 34 -6.75 13.84 6.22
N LYS A 35 -6.94 12.74 6.94
CA LYS A 35 -5.94 11.66 7.05
C LYS A 35 -5.54 11.10 5.70
N LYS A 36 -6.51 10.89 4.80
CA LYS A 36 -6.24 10.45 3.43
C LYS A 36 -5.40 11.47 2.66
N SER A 37 -5.67 12.77 2.83
CA SER A 37 -4.89 13.84 2.22
C SER A 37 -3.46 13.87 2.75
N ILE A 38 -3.26 13.75 4.07
CA ILE A 38 -1.92 13.69 4.68
C ILE A 38 -1.12 12.52 4.08
N ILE A 39 -1.72 11.33 4.02
CA ILE A 39 -1.06 10.14 3.45
C ILE A 39 -0.66 10.38 1.98
N LEU A 40 -1.60 10.81 1.14
CA LEU A 40 -1.41 10.86 -0.31
C LEU A 40 -0.62 12.08 -0.78
N ASN A 41 -0.84 13.25 -0.17
CA ASN A 41 -0.34 14.53 -0.66
C ASN A 41 0.85 15.05 0.13
N GLN A 42 1.13 14.50 1.32
CA GLN A 42 2.26 14.94 2.14
C GLN A 42 3.25 13.80 2.41
N MET A 43 2.79 12.72 3.05
CA MET A 43 3.64 11.64 3.52
C MET A 43 4.29 10.88 2.35
N PHE A 44 3.51 10.37 1.39
CA PHE A 44 4.08 9.63 0.26
C PHE A 44 5.02 10.47 -0.60
N PRO A 45 4.67 11.70 -1.03
CA PRO A 45 5.58 12.53 -1.81
C PRO A 45 6.92 12.79 -1.09
N ARG A 46 6.89 13.08 0.21
CA ARG A 46 8.11 13.26 1.02
C ARG A 46 8.93 11.97 1.12
N ALA A 47 8.29 10.85 1.43
CA ALA A 47 8.96 9.55 1.56
C ALA A 47 9.56 9.08 0.22
N ILE A 48 8.83 9.22 -0.88
CA ILE A 48 9.29 8.88 -2.23
C ILE A 48 10.50 9.74 -2.58
N LYS A 49 10.42 11.07 -2.38
CA LYS A 49 11.54 11.98 -2.63
C LYS A 49 12.79 11.60 -1.83
N LEU A 50 12.65 11.29 -0.54
CA LEU A 50 13.78 10.89 0.31
C LEU A 50 14.52 9.66 -0.23
N HIS A 51 13.79 8.69 -0.80
CA HIS A 51 14.39 7.50 -1.40
C HIS A 51 14.96 7.79 -2.79
N MET A 52 14.24 8.53 -3.64
CA MET A 52 14.69 8.87 -5.00
C MET A 52 15.94 9.75 -5.00
N ASP A 53 16.08 10.68 -4.04
CA ASP A 53 17.25 11.57 -3.94
C ASP A 53 18.54 10.81 -3.56
N ARG A 54 18.43 9.57 -3.05
CA ARG A 54 19.58 8.78 -2.52
C ARG A 54 19.83 7.50 -3.31
N LEU A 55 18.76 6.83 -3.74
CA LEU A 55 18.82 5.51 -4.35
C LEU A 55 18.76 5.63 -5.87
N HIS A 56 19.92 5.60 -6.49
CA HIS A 56 20.02 5.49 -7.94
C HIS A 56 19.92 4.03 -8.35
N VAL A 57 19.11 3.76 -9.37
CA VAL A 57 18.88 2.41 -9.90
C VAL A 57 19.15 2.40 -11.39
N LYS A 58 19.53 1.24 -11.93
CA LYS A 58 19.53 1.02 -13.37
C LYS A 58 18.06 0.95 -13.83
N PRO A 59 17.57 1.80 -14.73
CA PRO A 59 16.15 1.78 -15.10
C PRO A 59 15.69 0.41 -15.61
N VAL A 60 14.51 -0.04 -15.15
CA VAL A 60 13.84 -1.22 -15.71
C VAL A 60 13.51 -0.95 -17.18
N ARG A 61 13.83 -1.92 -18.04
CA ARG A 61 13.48 -1.86 -19.46
C ARG A 61 12.19 -2.64 -19.70
N GLY A 62 11.25 -2.04 -20.41
CA GLY A 62 9.96 -2.65 -20.75
C GLY A 62 8.87 -2.40 -19.70
N GLN A 63 7.94 -3.34 -19.59
CA GLN A 63 6.78 -3.26 -18.71
C GLN A 63 6.96 -4.17 -17.49
N LEU A 64 6.65 -3.67 -16.30
CA LEU A 64 6.51 -4.47 -15.10
C LEU A 64 5.13 -5.15 -15.11
N VAL A 65 5.10 -6.43 -15.52
CA VAL A 65 3.90 -7.27 -15.45
C VAL A 65 3.91 -8.05 -14.14
N LEU A 66 2.82 -7.94 -13.38
CA LEU A 66 2.74 -8.51 -12.04
C LEU A 66 2.18 -9.93 -12.07
N PRO A 67 2.75 -10.87 -11.29
CA PRO A 67 2.10 -12.16 -11.10
C PRO A 67 0.74 -11.96 -10.43
N ASN A 68 -0.17 -12.91 -10.66
CA ASN A 68 -1.40 -12.97 -9.86
C ASN A 68 -1.04 -13.46 -8.46
N PHE A 69 -1.29 -12.62 -7.46
CA PHE A 69 -1.06 -13.01 -6.06
C PHE A 69 -2.23 -13.84 -5.55
N SER A 70 -1.93 -14.93 -4.85
CA SER A 70 -2.96 -15.80 -4.26
C SER A 70 -3.79 -15.04 -3.23
N ALA A 71 -5.10 -15.24 -3.25
CA ALA A 71 -6.01 -14.69 -2.26
C ALA A 71 -5.60 -15.12 -0.84
N GLY A 72 -5.76 -14.22 0.14
CA GLY A 72 -5.38 -14.46 1.53
C GLY A 72 -3.89 -14.30 1.84
N THR A 73 -3.02 -14.11 0.84
CA THR A 73 -1.63 -13.67 1.07
C THR A 73 -1.57 -12.17 1.33
N LEU A 74 -0.52 -11.69 2.01
CA LEU A 74 -0.30 -10.25 2.27
C LEU A 74 -0.40 -9.42 0.98
N CYS A 75 0.17 -9.90 -0.11
CA CYS A 75 0.13 -9.24 -1.42
C CYS A 75 -1.23 -9.34 -2.11
N GLY A 76 -1.88 -10.51 -2.02
CA GLY A 76 -3.20 -10.75 -2.61
C GLY A 76 -4.35 -10.02 -1.90
N ASN A 77 -4.10 -9.44 -0.73
CA ASN A 77 -5.08 -8.61 -0.04
C ASN A 77 -5.25 -7.20 -0.67
N PHE A 78 -4.30 -6.77 -1.50
CA PHE A 78 -4.31 -5.45 -2.13
C PHE A 78 -5.10 -5.44 -3.44
N GLU A 79 -5.84 -4.36 -3.65
CA GLU A 79 -6.53 -4.10 -4.91
C GLU A 79 -5.52 -3.60 -5.94
N ILE A 80 -5.14 -4.49 -6.85
CA ILE A 80 -4.23 -4.21 -7.95
C ILE A 80 -5.05 -4.16 -9.25
N PRO A 81 -4.94 -3.10 -10.06
CA PRO A 81 -5.63 -3.03 -11.34
C PRO A 81 -5.32 -4.24 -12.22
N SER A 82 -6.34 -4.83 -12.85
CA SER A 82 -6.18 -6.00 -13.71
C SER A 82 -5.18 -5.78 -14.85
N SER A 83 -5.07 -4.54 -15.36
CA SER A 83 -4.08 -4.16 -16.36
C SER A 83 -2.63 -4.35 -15.88
N HIS A 84 -2.35 -4.20 -14.58
CA HIS A 84 -1.00 -4.39 -14.04
C HIS A 84 -0.58 -5.86 -14.05
N HIS A 85 -1.54 -6.79 -14.10
CA HIS A 85 -1.29 -8.24 -14.24
C HIS A 85 -1.24 -8.71 -15.70
N THR A 86 -1.72 -7.90 -16.66
CA THR A 86 -1.79 -8.26 -18.08
C THR A 86 -0.83 -7.44 -18.92
N THR A 87 -1.14 -6.15 -19.15
CA THR A 87 -0.29 -5.23 -19.92
C THR A 87 0.92 -4.74 -19.12
N GLY A 88 0.84 -4.78 -17.79
CA GLY A 88 1.88 -4.26 -16.91
C GLY A 88 1.97 -2.74 -16.91
N VAL A 89 2.99 -2.23 -16.20
CA VAL A 89 3.25 -0.80 -16.06
C VAL A 89 4.59 -0.44 -16.70
N SER A 90 4.59 0.51 -17.63
CA SER A 90 5.80 1.03 -18.26
C SER A 90 6.34 2.27 -17.53
N GLY A 91 7.65 2.50 -17.61
CA GLY A 91 8.28 3.71 -17.06
C GLY A 91 8.37 3.75 -15.54
N ALA A 92 8.18 2.59 -14.88
CA ALA A 92 8.33 2.44 -13.44
C ALA A 92 9.46 1.46 -13.13
N ASP A 93 10.26 1.83 -12.15
CA ASP A 93 11.36 1.02 -11.60
C ASP A 93 10.93 0.12 -10.44
N MET A 94 9.85 0.52 -9.78
CA MET A 94 9.20 -0.16 -8.67
C MET A 94 7.76 0.32 -8.59
N LEU A 95 6.85 -0.57 -8.20
CA LEU A 95 5.46 -0.25 -7.87
C LEU A 95 5.21 -0.48 -6.39
N LEU A 96 4.56 0.49 -5.75
CA LEU A 96 4.14 0.43 -4.36
C LEU A 96 2.62 0.57 -4.30
N TYR A 97 1.93 -0.45 -3.82
CA TYR A 97 0.47 -0.38 -3.59
C TYR A 97 0.19 -0.04 -2.14
N ALA A 98 -0.61 1.00 -1.94
CA ALA A 98 -0.86 1.55 -0.61
C ALA A 98 -2.30 1.34 -0.15
N ALA A 99 -2.44 0.91 1.11
CA ALA A 99 -3.69 0.80 1.85
C ALA A 99 -3.64 1.66 3.11
N ALA A 100 -4.83 1.92 3.66
CA ALA A 100 -5.02 2.62 4.93
C ALA A 100 -6.12 1.93 5.73
N ALA A 101 -5.92 0.64 5.94
CA ALA A 101 -6.79 -0.24 6.70
C ALA A 101 -6.46 -0.17 8.20
N PRO A 102 -7.40 -0.54 9.09
CA PRO A 102 -7.11 -0.62 10.52
C PRO A 102 -5.94 -1.56 10.81
N ILE A 103 -5.07 -1.15 11.74
CA ILE A 103 -3.95 -1.96 12.23
C ILE A 103 -4.14 -2.23 13.72
N ARG A 104 -3.83 -3.45 14.16
CA ARG A 104 -3.90 -3.85 15.57
C ARG A 104 -2.62 -3.47 16.32
N GLY A 105 -2.74 -3.30 17.63
CA GLY A 105 -1.60 -3.00 18.50
C GLY A 105 -1.01 -1.60 18.28
N SER A 106 0.31 -1.49 18.37
CA SER A 106 1.09 -0.25 18.29
C SER A 106 1.78 -0.03 16.93
N THR A 107 1.48 -0.85 15.92
CA THR A 107 2.08 -0.75 14.59
C THR A 107 1.47 0.42 13.82
N TYR A 108 2.30 1.40 13.45
CA TYR A 108 1.86 2.55 12.65
C TYR A 108 1.70 2.23 11.17
N ALA A 109 2.61 1.42 10.64
CA ALA A 109 2.60 0.97 9.26
C ALA A 109 3.35 -0.34 9.13
N TRP A 110 3.02 -1.11 8.11
CA TRP A 110 3.80 -2.28 7.71
C TRP A 110 3.93 -2.35 6.20
N THR A 111 4.99 -2.99 5.71
CA THR A 111 5.26 -3.16 4.28
C THR A 111 5.89 -4.51 4.01
N VAL A 112 5.61 -5.10 2.85
CA VAL A 112 6.30 -6.32 2.38
C VAL A 112 6.62 -6.24 0.89
N GLY A 113 7.75 -6.84 0.50
CA GLY A 113 8.07 -7.06 -0.91
C GLY A 113 7.24 -8.22 -1.46
N CYS A 114 6.60 -8.02 -2.61
CA CYS A 114 5.67 -8.97 -3.22
C CYS A 114 6.24 -9.63 -4.48
N SER A 115 7.09 -8.93 -5.23
CA SER A 115 7.72 -9.50 -6.42
C SER A 115 9.10 -8.89 -6.67
N LYS A 116 9.96 -9.70 -7.30
CA LYS A 116 11.32 -9.37 -7.68
C LYS A 116 11.59 -9.81 -9.12
N MET A 117 12.51 -9.12 -9.78
CA MET A 117 13.05 -9.53 -11.07
C MET A 117 13.98 -10.75 -10.94
N PRO A 118 14.34 -11.41 -12.07
CA PRO A 118 15.27 -12.55 -12.06
C PRO A 118 16.63 -12.27 -11.43
N ASP A 119 17.11 -11.02 -11.51
CA ASP A 119 18.34 -10.56 -10.88
C ASP A 119 18.20 -10.32 -9.36
N GLY A 120 17.02 -10.60 -8.79
CA GLY A 120 16.72 -10.43 -7.38
C GLY A 120 16.21 -9.03 -7.01
N ARG A 121 16.21 -8.07 -7.93
CA ARG A 121 15.77 -6.69 -7.64
C ARG A 121 14.29 -6.65 -7.27
N PRO A 122 13.92 -6.10 -6.09
CA PRO A 122 12.52 -5.89 -5.73
C PRO A 122 11.87 -4.86 -6.67
N VAL A 123 10.70 -5.20 -7.20
CA VAL A 123 9.96 -4.33 -8.14
C VAL A 123 8.52 -4.09 -7.73
N VAL A 124 7.98 -4.87 -6.79
CA VAL A 124 6.61 -4.69 -6.31
C VAL A 124 6.61 -4.84 -4.80
N ALA A 125 6.01 -3.88 -4.11
CA ALA A 125 5.75 -3.95 -2.68
C ALA A 125 4.33 -3.46 -2.37
N VAL A 126 3.86 -3.81 -1.19
CA VAL A 126 2.60 -3.31 -0.64
C VAL A 126 2.88 -2.68 0.72
N ILE A 127 2.15 -1.63 1.06
CA ILE A 127 2.25 -0.91 2.33
C ILE A 127 0.86 -0.63 2.88
N ASN A 128 0.66 -0.86 4.17
CA ASN A 128 -0.54 -0.44 4.90
C ASN A 128 -0.16 0.61 5.95
N ILE A 129 -0.88 1.74 5.95
CA ILE A 129 -0.68 2.85 6.88
C ILE A 129 -1.87 2.91 7.82
N GLY A 130 -1.66 2.68 9.12
CA GLY A 130 -2.72 2.69 10.12
C GLY A 130 -3.27 4.10 10.32
N PRO A 131 -4.55 4.38 10.02
CA PRO A 131 -5.12 5.73 10.15
C PRO A 131 -5.05 6.29 11.57
N HIS A 132 -4.91 5.45 12.59
CA HIS A 132 -4.76 5.87 13.99
C HIS A 132 -3.45 6.64 14.25
N SER A 133 -2.43 6.44 13.42
CA SER A 133 -1.11 7.06 13.57
C SER A 133 -0.95 8.33 12.73
N VAL A 134 -1.90 8.59 11.83
CA VAL A 134 -1.85 9.72 10.90
C VAL A 134 -2.28 10.99 11.63
N THR A 135 -1.33 11.89 11.79
CA THR A 135 -1.49 13.21 12.41
C THR A 135 -0.93 14.26 11.46
N ASP A 136 -1.43 15.49 11.55
CA ASP A 136 -0.80 16.61 10.87
C ASP A 136 0.59 16.85 11.45
N SER A 137 1.57 17.07 10.57
CA SER A 137 2.95 17.42 10.93
C SER A 137 3.16 18.93 10.94
#